data_AF-A0A199W216-F1
#
_entry.id   AF-A0A199W216-F1
#
_cell.length_a   1.000
_cell.length_b   1.000
_cell.length_c   1.000
_cell.angle_alpha   90.00
_cell.angle_beta   90.00
_cell.angle_gamma   90.00
#
_symmetry.space_group_name_H-M   'P 1'
#
loop_
_entity.id
_entity.type
_entity.pdbx_description
1 polymer ?
#
loop_
_entity_poly.entity_id
_entity_poly.type
_entity_poly.pdbx_seq_one_letter_code
_entity_poly.pdbx_strand_id
1 'polypeptide(L)'
;MISLLTLCPPFVILLWYTMVHADGSVLKTYEYLKQNGLEGLKNIWPMPTPTAWKIIACFGAFEAFLQLVLPGKRFEGPVSPNGNVPIYKANGLQAYAVTLITYLSLWWFGIFNPAIVYDHLGEIYSALVVGSFVFCIFLYIKGHLAPSSSDSGSSGNVIIDFYWGMELYPRIGKHFDIKVFTNCRFGMMSWAVLAVTYCIKQYELYGKVSDSMLVNTALMLVYITKFFLWESGYWCTMDIAHDRAGFYICWGCLVWVPSIYTSPGMYLVNHPVNLGTQLALSILIAGLLCIYINYDCDRQRQEFRRTNGKCTIWGKAPSKIVAQYRTTKGETKNSLLLTSGWWGLSRHFHYVPEILAAFFWTVPALFNHFLPYFYVVFLTILLFDRAKRDDDRCSSKNLTSNSSISSGMENIGRCTVTKSLTGLYLGSTESFGNSVGCMSLFTRAARADMSDSVNWHDNSCTEIGWPRGSSKPVDVALEFRGTFWLAHHHPCIYPLSYLMKTYVTC
;
A
#
# COMPACT_ATOMS: atom_id res chain seq x y z
N MET A 1 -2.63 -15.14 5.88
CA MET A 1 -2.14 -14.22 6.89
C MET A 1 -0.78 -14.68 7.36
N ILE A 2 -0.70 -15.92 7.87
CA ILE A 2 0.55 -16.53 8.36
C ILE A 2 1.63 -16.55 7.28
N SER A 3 1.30 -16.92 6.04
CA SER A 3 2.28 -16.92 4.93
C SER A 3 2.88 -15.53 4.65
N LEU A 4 2.08 -14.46 4.73
CA LEU A 4 2.60 -13.10 4.54
C LEU A 4 3.51 -12.68 5.70
N LEU A 5 3.10 -13.02 6.94
CA LEU A 5 3.87 -12.73 8.14
C LEU A 5 5.24 -13.43 8.13
N THR A 6 5.32 -14.65 7.60
CA THR A 6 6.57 -15.45 7.60
C THR A 6 7.42 -15.26 6.34
N LEU A 7 6.83 -15.00 5.17
CA LEU A 7 7.55 -14.93 3.90
C LEU A 7 7.98 -13.51 3.50
N CYS A 8 7.23 -12.47 3.88
CA CYS A 8 7.58 -11.11 3.49
C CYS A 8 8.90 -10.62 4.11
N PRO A 9 9.21 -10.87 5.40
CA PRO A 9 10.49 -10.48 5.99
C PRO A 9 11.74 -11.10 5.31
N PRO A 10 11.84 -12.43 5.13
CA PRO A 10 12.98 -13.00 4.42
C PRO A 10 13.03 -12.56 2.96
N PHE A 11 11.88 -12.33 2.32
CA PHE A 11 11.86 -11.84 0.94
C PHE A 11 12.51 -10.46 0.79
N VAL A 12 12.27 -9.53 1.72
CA VAL A 12 12.94 -8.20 1.71
C VAL A 12 14.46 -8.33 1.76
N ILE A 13 14.97 -9.21 2.63
CA ILE A 13 16.42 -9.44 2.77
C ILE A 13 16.99 -10.11 1.51
N LEU A 14 16.29 -11.10 0.96
CA LEU A 14 16.71 -11.77 -0.28
C LEU A 14 16.70 -10.83 -1.47
N LEU A 15 15.72 -9.93 -1.57
CA LEU A 15 15.65 -8.92 -2.63
C LEU A 15 16.88 -8.01 -2.57
N TRP A 16 17.16 -7.45 -1.39
CA TRP A 16 18.34 -6.61 -1.16
C TRP A 16 19.63 -7.34 -1.51
N TYR A 17 19.84 -8.53 -0.96
CA TYR A 17 21.03 -9.33 -1.24
C TYR A 17 21.20 -9.61 -2.73
N THR A 18 20.11 -9.98 -3.41
CA THR A 18 20.17 -10.29 -4.83
C THR A 18 20.59 -9.07 -5.65
N MET A 19 20.02 -7.88 -5.38
CA MET A 19 20.34 -6.66 -6.13
C MET A 19 21.73 -6.10 -5.81
N VAL A 20 22.15 -6.15 -4.55
CA VAL A 20 23.37 -5.47 -4.09
C VAL A 20 24.59 -6.40 -4.17
N HIS A 21 24.45 -7.67 -3.79
CA HIS A 21 25.55 -8.62 -3.67
C HIS A 21 25.58 -9.71 -4.74
N ALA A 22 24.43 -10.07 -5.30
CA ALA A 22 24.34 -11.07 -6.37
C ALA A 22 24.15 -10.45 -7.76
N ASP A 23 24.51 -9.16 -7.95
CA ASP A 23 24.55 -8.52 -9.27
C ASP A 23 23.16 -8.52 -9.96
N GLY A 24 22.08 -8.46 -9.18
CA GLY A 24 20.70 -8.57 -9.65
C GLY A 24 20.26 -9.97 -10.11
N SER A 25 21.14 -10.98 -10.07
CA SER A 25 20.86 -12.32 -10.57
C SER A 25 20.19 -13.21 -9.52
N VAL A 26 18.91 -13.52 -9.77
CA VAL A 26 18.16 -14.51 -8.98
C VAL A 26 18.81 -15.89 -9.05
N LEU A 27 19.43 -16.24 -10.19
CA LEU A 27 20.10 -17.53 -10.36
C LEU A 27 21.31 -17.67 -9.43
N LYS A 28 22.17 -16.64 -9.35
CA LYS A 28 23.33 -16.64 -8.43
C LYS A 28 22.88 -16.80 -6.97
N THR A 29 21.82 -16.09 -6.58
CA THR A 29 21.26 -16.20 -5.22
C THR A 29 20.68 -17.59 -4.96
N TYR A 30 19.96 -18.17 -5.93
CA TYR A 30 19.41 -19.51 -5.82
C TYR A 30 20.50 -20.58 -5.71
N GLU A 31 21.56 -20.49 -6.53
CA GLU A 31 22.70 -21.41 -6.48
C GLU A 31 23.42 -21.34 -5.13
N TYR A 32 23.64 -20.13 -4.61
CA TYR A 32 24.21 -19.93 -3.27
C TYR A 32 23.36 -20.57 -2.17
N LEU A 33 22.04 -20.35 -2.19
CA LEU A 33 21.11 -20.95 -1.22
C LEU A 33 21.03 -22.48 -1.38
N LYS A 34 21.08 -22.99 -2.60
CA LYS A 34 21.08 -24.44 -2.87
C LYS A 34 22.33 -25.11 -2.33
N GLN A 35 23.49 -24.46 -2.43
CA GLN A 35 24.77 -24.98 -1.94
C GLN A 35 24.88 -24.93 -0.42
N ASN A 36 24.38 -23.85 0.21
CA ASN A 36 24.57 -23.58 1.63
C ASN A 36 23.35 -23.88 2.51
N GLY A 37 22.21 -24.23 1.92
CA GLY A 37 20.97 -24.55 2.63
C GLY A 37 20.51 -23.43 3.56
N LEU A 38 20.07 -23.80 4.77
CA LEU A 38 19.61 -22.86 5.80
C LEU A 38 20.72 -21.94 6.33
N GLU A 39 21.96 -22.44 6.41
CA GLU A 39 23.11 -21.60 6.80
C GLU A 39 23.37 -20.52 5.76
N GLY A 40 23.12 -20.79 4.47
CA GLY A 40 23.15 -19.77 3.42
C GLY A 40 22.19 -18.62 3.68
N LEU A 41 20.95 -18.91 4.08
CA LEU A 41 19.97 -17.86 4.40
C LEU A 41 20.40 -17.04 5.63
N LYS A 42 20.96 -17.71 6.65
CA LYS A 42 21.49 -17.07 7.86
C LYS A 42 22.69 -16.18 7.55
N ASN A 43 23.57 -16.61 6.65
CA ASN A 43 24.74 -15.85 6.21
C ASN A 43 24.37 -14.61 5.39
N ILE A 44 23.29 -14.69 4.60
CA ILE A 44 22.75 -13.56 3.86
C ILE A 44 22.11 -12.53 4.79
N TRP A 45 21.55 -12.96 5.92
CA TRP A 45 20.81 -12.08 6.83
C TRP A 45 21.74 -11.23 7.69
N PRO A 46 21.89 -9.93 7.41
CA PRO A 46 22.79 -9.09 8.19
C PRO A 46 22.20 -8.83 9.58
N MET A 47 23.02 -8.89 10.62
CA MET A 47 22.57 -8.60 11.97
C MET A 47 22.33 -7.09 12.14
N PRO A 48 21.24 -6.68 12.82
CA PRO A 48 21.02 -5.27 13.14
C PRO A 48 22.21 -4.68 13.91
N THR A 49 22.81 -3.62 13.40
CA THR A 49 23.94 -2.94 14.06
C THR A 49 23.49 -1.69 14.83
N PRO A 50 24.28 -1.21 15.80
CA PRO A 50 24.02 0.07 16.47
C PRO A 50 23.92 1.25 15.48
N THR A 51 24.69 1.21 14.39
CA THR A 51 24.64 2.22 13.33
C THR A 51 23.29 2.23 12.62
N ALA A 52 22.79 1.06 12.20
CA ALA A 52 21.48 0.93 11.57
C ALA A 52 20.36 1.44 12.49
N TRP A 53 20.36 1.02 13.76
CA TRP A 53 19.40 1.51 14.76
C TRP A 53 19.47 3.03 14.96
N LYS A 54 20.69 3.59 15.00
CA LYS A 54 20.89 5.03 15.14
C LYS A 54 20.33 5.79 13.93
N ILE A 55 20.59 5.33 12.70
CA ILE A 55 20.06 5.95 11.48
C ILE A 55 18.53 5.94 11.50
N ILE A 56 17.92 4.78 11.77
CA ILE A 56 16.46 4.62 11.84
C ILE A 56 15.86 5.52 12.93
N ALA A 57 16.44 5.51 14.13
CA ALA A 57 15.96 6.29 15.26
C ALA A 57 16.09 7.79 15.02
N CYS A 58 17.22 8.27 14.48
CA CYS A 58 17.41 9.67 14.14
C CYS A 58 16.42 10.13 13.08
N PHE A 59 16.24 9.35 12.00
CA PHE A 59 15.28 9.65 10.95
C PHE A 59 13.83 9.65 11.48
N GLY A 60 13.43 8.60 12.20
CA GLY A 60 12.09 8.49 12.77
C GLY A 60 11.79 9.59 13.79
N ALA A 61 12.76 9.94 14.65
CA ALA A 61 12.61 11.03 15.61
C ALA A 61 12.51 12.40 14.92
N PHE A 62 13.30 12.62 13.87
CA PHE A 62 13.23 13.84 13.07
C PHE A 62 11.86 13.99 12.39
N GLU A 63 11.36 12.93 11.75
CA GLU A 63 10.04 12.93 11.11
C GLU A 63 8.89 13.08 12.13
N ALA A 64 9.01 12.47 13.31
CA ALA A 64 8.05 12.63 14.40
C ALA A 64 8.04 14.06 14.93
N PHE A 65 9.22 14.67 15.07
CA PHE A 65 9.38 16.08 15.46
C PHE A 65 8.72 16.99 14.42
N LEU A 66 8.97 16.80 13.13
CA LEU A 66 8.35 17.59 12.07
C LEU A 66 6.82 17.43 12.04
N GLN A 67 6.32 16.20 12.24
CA GLN A 67 4.88 15.96 12.35
C GLN A 67 4.25 16.80 13.48
N LEU A 68 4.91 16.90 14.63
CA LEU A 68 4.38 17.63 15.80
C LEU A 68 4.60 19.13 15.74
N VAL A 69 5.74 19.60 15.26
CA VAL A 69 6.15 21.01 15.38
C VAL A 69 5.74 21.85 14.17
N LEU A 70 5.83 21.31 12.95
CA LEU A 70 5.55 22.14 11.77
C LEU A 70 4.08 22.58 11.73
N PRO A 71 3.79 23.84 11.39
CA PRO A 71 2.42 24.33 11.26
C PRO A 71 1.72 23.65 10.10
N GLY A 72 0.41 23.48 10.21
CA GLY A 72 -0.40 22.87 9.17
C GLY A 72 -1.88 23.16 9.38
N LYS A 73 -2.65 23.10 8.29
CA LYS A 73 -4.10 23.32 8.36
C LYS A 73 -4.75 22.14 9.09
N ARG A 74 -5.72 22.41 9.95
CA ARG A 74 -6.54 21.37 10.57
C ARG A 74 -7.39 20.70 9.47
N PHE A 75 -7.39 19.38 9.46
CA PHE A 75 -8.21 18.58 8.55
C PHE A 75 -8.99 17.54 9.35
N GLU A 76 -10.28 17.41 9.03
CA GLU A 76 -11.15 16.39 9.60
C GLU A 76 -11.24 15.22 8.64
N GLY A 77 -10.81 14.04 9.09
CA GLY A 77 -10.93 12.82 8.32
C GLY A 77 -12.37 12.30 8.26
N PRO A 78 -12.59 11.20 7.53
CA PRO A 78 -13.92 10.61 7.43
C PRO A 78 -14.41 10.09 8.79
N VAL A 79 -15.73 10.22 9.01
CA VAL A 79 -16.41 9.69 10.20
C VAL A 79 -16.25 8.16 10.24
N SER A 80 -15.77 7.64 11.37
CA SER A 80 -15.63 6.20 11.60
C SER A 80 -16.97 5.50 11.77
N PRO A 81 -17.03 4.15 11.69
CA PRO A 81 -18.26 3.40 11.98
C PRO A 81 -18.85 3.72 13.37
N ASN A 82 -17.99 3.96 14.38
CA ASN A 82 -18.40 4.30 15.74
C ASN A 82 -18.66 5.80 15.93
N GLY A 83 -18.67 6.60 14.86
CA GLY A 83 -19.03 8.01 14.88
C GLY A 83 -17.89 8.97 15.22
N ASN A 84 -16.66 8.49 15.40
CA ASN A 84 -15.51 9.35 15.69
C ASN A 84 -15.02 10.07 14.44
N VAL A 85 -14.50 11.29 14.60
CA VAL A 85 -13.90 12.07 13.52
C VAL A 85 -12.42 12.29 13.84
N PRO A 86 -11.50 11.62 13.12
CA PRO A 86 -10.07 11.81 13.36
C PRO A 86 -9.65 13.19 12.86
N ILE A 87 -8.85 13.89 13.68
CA ILE A 87 -8.33 15.22 13.36
C ILE A 87 -6.84 15.08 13.02
N TYR A 88 -6.47 15.64 11.87
CA TYR A 88 -5.12 15.64 11.34
C TYR A 88 -4.61 17.07 11.13
N LYS A 89 -3.28 17.21 11.06
CA LYS A 89 -2.59 18.45 10.74
C LYS A 89 -1.91 18.29 9.38
N ALA A 90 -2.40 19.03 8.38
CA ALA A 90 -1.87 19.03 7.01
C ALA A 90 -0.57 19.82 6.93
N ASN A 91 0.52 19.14 7.29
CA ASN A 91 1.89 19.67 7.25
C ASN A 91 2.86 18.78 6.45
N GLY A 92 2.37 17.83 5.65
CA GLY A 92 3.22 16.86 4.96
C GLY A 92 4.12 17.48 3.91
N LEU A 93 3.65 18.48 3.15
CA LEU A 93 4.48 19.17 2.16
C LEU A 93 5.61 19.97 2.82
N GLN A 94 5.34 20.63 3.94
CA GLN A 94 6.36 21.34 4.71
C GLN A 94 7.37 20.35 5.30
N ALA A 95 6.91 19.23 5.86
CA ALA A 95 7.77 18.18 6.38
C ALA A 95 8.67 17.63 5.27
N TYR A 96 8.10 17.27 4.12
CA TYR A 96 8.82 16.79 2.94
C TYR A 96 9.93 17.75 2.49
N ALA A 97 9.59 19.04 2.35
CA ALA A 97 10.55 20.05 1.93
C ALA A 97 11.69 20.22 2.96
N VAL A 98 11.35 20.32 4.25
CA VAL A 98 12.34 20.44 5.33
C VAL A 98 13.23 19.20 5.38
N THR A 99 12.68 17.99 5.23
CA THR A 99 13.44 16.74 5.20
C THR A 99 14.44 16.73 4.06
N LEU A 100 14.01 16.97 2.82
CA LEU A 100 14.92 16.94 1.67
C LEU A 100 15.97 18.06 1.72
N ILE A 101 15.58 19.28 2.09
CA ILE A 101 16.53 20.40 2.23
C ILE A 101 17.55 20.07 3.32
N THR A 102 17.11 19.57 4.47
CA THR A 102 18.03 19.20 5.56
C THR A 102 18.96 18.07 5.11
N TYR A 103 18.43 17.03 4.49
CA TYR A 103 19.21 15.88 4.03
C TYR A 103 20.29 16.27 3.01
N LEU A 104 19.93 17.08 2.00
CA LEU A 104 20.88 17.59 1.01
C LEU A 104 21.86 18.61 1.59
N SER A 105 21.43 19.46 2.52
CA SER A 105 22.31 20.42 3.19
C SER A 105 23.37 19.71 4.02
N LEU A 106 22.97 18.69 4.79
CA LEU A 106 23.89 17.90 5.59
C LEU A 106 24.96 17.21 4.72
N TRP A 107 24.57 16.74 3.53
CA TRP A 107 25.52 16.22 2.54
C TRP A 107 26.43 17.30 1.97
N TRP A 108 25.87 18.42 1.51
CA TRP A 108 26.61 19.52 0.89
C TRP A 108 27.66 20.14 1.83
N PHE A 109 27.33 20.27 3.11
CA PHE A 109 28.26 20.78 4.13
C PHE A 109 29.18 19.69 4.72
N GLY A 110 29.11 18.44 4.25
CA GLY A 110 29.97 17.34 4.71
C GLY A 110 29.70 16.89 6.16
N ILE A 111 28.54 17.22 6.73
CA ILE A 111 28.17 16.87 8.11
C ILE A 111 27.71 15.41 8.20
N PHE A 112 26.98 14.95 7.18
CA PHE A 112 26.50 13.58 7.08
C PHE A 112 26.59 13.14 5.62
N ASN A 113 27.19 11.97 5.36
CA ASN A 113 27.20 11.40 4.02
C ASN A 113 26.04 10.40 3.86
N PRO A 114 25.01 10.72 3.05
CA PRO A 114 23.90 9.82 2.75
C PRO A 114 24.29 8.42 2.29
N ALA A 115 25.44 8.28 1.62
CA ALA A 115 25.92 6.99 1.12
C ALA A 115 26.01 5.90 2.21
N ILE A 116 26.25 6.29 3.48
CA ILE A 116 26.28 5.36 4.63
C ILE A 116 24.96 4.57 4.77
N VAL A 117 23.84 5.16 4.37
CA VAL A 117 22.53 4.49 4.41
C VAL A 117 22.49 3.34 3.40
N TYR A 118 23.09 3.49 2.21
CA TYR A 118 23.20 2.41 1.25
C TYR A 118 24.20 1.34 1.72
N ASP A 119 25.31 1.75 2.32
CA ASP A 119 26.35 0.83 2.80
C ASP A 119 25.85 -0.08 3.93
N HIS A 120 24.97 0.45 4.78
CA HIS A 120 24.33 -0.31 5.86
C HIS A 120 22.89 -0.76 5.54
N LEU A 121 22.49 -0.76 4.26
CA LEU A 121 21.08 -0.94 3.87
C LEU A 121 20.51 -2.30 4.31
N GLY A 122 21.31 -3.36 4.23
CA GLY A 122 20.92 -4.68 4.71
C GLY A 122 20.65 -4.68 6.22
N GLU A 123 21.56 -4.12 7.00
CA GLU A 123 21.42 -4.02 8.46
C GLU A 123 20.21 -3.15 8.85
N ILE A 124 19.94 -2.09 8.08
CA ILE A 124 18.75 -1.24 8.22
C ILE A 124 17.49 -2.05 7.95
N TYR A 125 17.41 -2.83 6.87
CA TYR A 125 16.24 -3.68 6.60
C TYR A 125 16.04 -4.74 7.69
N SER A 126 17.10 -5.38 8.17
CA SER A 126 17.03 -6.30 9.30
C SER A 126 16.53 -5.63 10.58
N ALA A 127 17.04 -4.43 10.89
CA ALA A 127 16.60 -3.64 12.04
C ALA A 127 15.14 -3.21 11.90
N LEU A 128 14.71 -2.78 10.71
CA LEU A 128 13.33 -2.41 10.41
C LEU A 128 12.37 -3.61 10.50
N VAL A 129 12.78 -4.79 10.03
CA VAL A 129 12.00 -6.02 10.19
C VAL A 129 11.74 -6.27 11.68
N VAL A 130 12.80 -6.38 12.49
CA VAL A 130 12.68 -6.67 13.93
C VAL A 130 11.95 -5.55 14.66
N GLY A 131 12.33 -4.30 14.40
CA GLY A 131 11.74 -3.12 15.03
C GLY A 131 10.26 -2.96 14.71
N SER A 132 9.84 -3.23 13.48
CA SER A 132 8.43 -3.14 13.09
C SER A 132 7.60 -4.27 13.69
N PHE A 133 8.16 -5.47 13.85
CA PHE A 133 7.50 -6.54 14.61
C PHE A 133 7.26 -6.12 16.06
N VAL A 134 8.30 -5.63 16.75
CA VAL A 134 8.18 -5.13 18.13
C VAL A 134 7.19 -3.97 18.22
N PHE A 135 7.21 -3.06 17.26
CA PHE A 135 6.28 -1.95 17.17
C PHE A 135 4.81 -2.41 17.02
N CYS A 136 4.56 -3.43 16.21
CA CYS A 136 3.21 -3.99 16.07
C CYS A 136 2.75 -4.74 17.33
N ILE A 137 3.67 -5.39 18.07
CA ILE A 137 3.37 -5.95 19.39
C ILE A 137 2.97 -4.83 20.35
N PHE A 138 3.69 -3.71 20.34
CA PHE A 138 3.31 -2.53 21.11
C PHE A 138 1.92 -2.02 20.74
N LEU A 139 1.56 -1.93 19.45
CA LEU A 139 0.20 -1.52 19.03
C LEU A 139 -0.88 -2.49 19.50
N TYR A 140 -0.60 -3.80 19.46
CA TYR A 140 -1.51 -4.82 19.98
C TYR A 140 -1.74 -4.64 21.49
N ILE A 141 -0.66 -4.53 22.27
CA ILE A 141 -0.75 -4.31 23.73
C ILE A 141 -1.46 -2.99 24.05
N LYS A 142 -1.10 -1.91 23.34
CA LYS A 142 -1.71 -0.59 23.51
C LYS A 142 -3.21 -0.64 23.21
N GLY A 143 -3.64 -1.34 22.16
CA GLY A 143 -5.05 -1.49 21.82
C GLY A 143 -5.87 -2.13 22.94
N HIS A 144 -5.28 -3.06 23.69
CA HIS A 144 -5.90 -3.70 24.86
C HIS A 144 -5.88 -2.83 26.11
N LEU A 145 -4.75 -2.18 26.41
CA LEU A 145 -4.54 -1.51 27.70
C LEU A 145 -4.95 -0.03 27.70
N ALA A 146 -4.80 0.65 26.57
CA ALA A 146 -4.99 2.09 26.45
C ALA A 146 -5.47 2.49 25.03
N PRO A 147 -6.69 2.08 24.65
CA PRO A 147 -7.28 2.46 23.36
C PRO A 147 -7.49 3.98 23.29
N SER A 148 -7.23 4.55 22.10
CA SER A 148 -7.29 6.00 21.87
C SER A 148 -8.71 6.51 21.64
N SER A 149 -9.64 5.63 21.26
CA SER A 149 -11.03 5.94 20.98
C SER A 149 -11.88 4.66 21.05
N SER A 150 -13.19 4.80 20.87
CA SER A 150 -14.10 3.66 20.68
C SER A 150 -13.87 2.89 19.39
N ASP A 151 -13.02 3.35 18.46
CA ASP A 151 -12.61 2.60 17.26
C ASP A 151 -11.53 1.53 17.55
N SER A 152 -11.53 0.97 18.76
CA SER A 152 -10.71 -0.18 19.15
C SER A 152 -11.59 -1.42 19.29
N GLY A 153 -11.04 -2.59 18.97
CA GLY A 153 -11.76 -3.86 19.12
C GLY A 153 -10.87 -5.06 18.87
N SER A 154 -11.28 -6.21 19.40
CA SER A 154 -10.60 -7.49 19.26
C SER A 154 -11.54 -8.47 18.56
N SER A 155 -10.98 -9.32 17.71
CA SER A 155 -11.65 -10.47 17.10
C SER A 155 -11.71 -11.69 18.02
N GLY A 156 -11.05 -11.64 19.19
CA GLY A 156 -10.84 -12.78 20.08
C GLY A 156 -9.69 -13.69 19.68
N ASN A 157 -9.06 -13.46 18.51
CA ASN A 157 -7.90 -14.21 18.04
C ASN A 157 -6.65 -13.33 18.00
N VAL A 158 -5.65 -13.68 18.81
CA VAL A 158 -4.38 -12.93 18.95
C VAL A 158 -3.67 -12.73 17.62
N ILE A 159 -3.65 -13.72 16.73
CA ILE A 159 -2.93 -13.63 15.45
C ILE A 159 -3.64 -12.65 14.51
N ILE A 160 -4.99 -12.70 14.48
CA ILE A 160 -5.80 -11.80 13.65
C ILE A 160 -5.68 -10.37 14.16
N ASP A 161 -5.78 -10.17 15.47
CA ASP A 161 -5.69 -8.85 16.09
C ASP A 161 -4.29 -8.23 15.97
N PHE A 162 -3.24 -9.03 16.05
CA PHE A 162 -1.88 -8.60 15.75
C PHE A 162 -1.72 -8.20 14.27
N TYR A 163 -2.27 -9.00 13.37
CA TYR A 163 -2.09 -8.80 11.93
C TYR A 163 -2.87 -7.60 11.39
N TRP A 164 -4.17 -7.55 11.66
CA TRP A 164 -5.06 -6.48 11.21
C TRP A 164 -4.98 -5.24 12.11
N GLY A 165 -4.64 -5.42 13.38
CA GLY A 165 -4.59 -4.34 14.34
C GLY A 165 -5.91 -4.16 15.08
N MET A 166 -5.80 -3.63 16.30
CA MET A 166 -6.96 -3.41 17.17
C MET A 166 -7.56 -2.03 17.01
N GLU A 167 -6.73 -0.99 16.86
CA GLU A 167 -7.19 0.40 16.79
C GLU A 167 -7.26 0.87 15.35
N LEU A 168 -8.35 1.57 15.00
CA LEU A 168 -8.43 2.25 13.71
C LEU A 168 -7.50 3.47 13.67
N TYR A 169 -7.50 4.30 14.71
CA TYR A 169 -6.71 5.53 14.77
C TYR A 169 -5.88 5.60 16.07
N PRO A 170 -4.85 4.74 16.24
CA PRO A 170 -4.04 4.78 17.46
C PRO A 170 -3.24 6.08 17.54
N ARG A 171 -3.22 6.67 18.74
CA ARG A 171 -2.52 7.91 19.04
C ARG A 171 -1.60 7.78 20.24
N ILE A 172 -0.52 8.56 20.20
CA ILE A 172 0.33 8.84 21.37
C ILE A 172 -0.01 10.26 21.83
N GLY A 173 -0.64 10.37 23.01
CA GLY A 173 -1.25 11.62 23.45
C GLY A 173 -2.37 12.09 22.49
N LYS A 174 -2.60 13.40 22.42
CA LYS A 174 -3.71 13.97 21.62
C LYS A 174 -3.36 14.23 20.16
N HIS A 175 -2.08 14.52 19.88
CA HIS A 175 -1.66 15.13 18.61
C HIS A 175 -0.86 14.20 17.69
N PHE A 176 -0.34 13.09 18.20
CA PHE A 176 0.48 12.17 17.41
C PHE A 176 -0.35 10.99 16.92
N ASP A 177 -0.75 11.02 15.65
CA ASP A 177 -1.40 9.90 14.98
C ASP A 177 -0.38 8.93 14.42
N ILE A 178 -0.46 7.67 14.84
CA ILE A 178 0.53 6.66 14.51
C ILE A 178 0.44 6.24 13.05
N LYS A 179 -0.76 6.11 12.45
CA LYS A 179 -0.87 5.71 11.05
C LYS A 179 -0.34 6.79 10.12
N VAL A 180 -0.61 8.05 10.42
CA VAL A 180 -0.02 9.17 9.68
C VAL A 180 1.51 9.16 9.81
N PHE A 181 2.03 8.86 11.00
CA PHE A 181 3.47 8.73 11.20
C PHE A 181 4.06 7.59 10.37
N THR A 182 3.58 6.36 10.53
CA THR A 182 4.15 5.18 9.86
C THR A 182 4.01 5.27 8.35
N ASN A 183 2.84 5.68 7.85
CA ASN A 183 2.55 5.67 6.42
C ASN A 183 3.18 6.87 5.73
N CYS A 184 2.85 8.08 6.19
CA CYS A 184 3.24 9.30 5.50
C CYS A 184 4.63 9.79 5.90
N ARG A 185 4.92 9.91 7.21
CA ARG A 185 6.13 10.58 7.69
C ARG A 185 7.35 9.66 7.69
N PHE A 186 7.19 8.39 8.01
CA PHE A 186 8.28 7.42 7.96
C PHE A 186 8.36 6.77 6.58
N GLY A 187 7.32 6.04 6.17
CA GLY A 187 7.30 5.26 4.92
C GLY A 187 7.51 6.12 3.68
N MET A 188 6.60 7.04 3.39
CA MET A 188 6.69 7.85 2.17
C MET A 188 7.90 8.81 2.14
N MET A 189 8.35 9.34 3.29
CA MET A 189 9.59 10.13 3.32
C MET A 189 10.83 9.29 3.11
N SER A 190 10.89 8.08 3.68
CA SER A 190 12.01 7.18 3.47
C SER A 190 12.18 6.84 1.99
N TRP A 191 11.08 6.70 1.23
CA TRP A 191 11.15 6.52 -0.21
C TRP A 191 11.86 7.68 -0.90
N ALA A 192 11.49 8.93 -0.59
CA ALA A 192 12.14 10.10 -1.19
C ALA A 192 13.62 10.22 -0.79
N VAL A 193 13.94 10.03 0.49
CA VAL A 193 15.31 10.10 0.99
C VAL A 193 16.18 9.00 0.40
N LEU A 194 15.66 7.77 0.25
CA LEU A 194 16.38 6.66 -0.38
C LEU A 194 16.62 6.90 -1.87
N ALA A 195 15.66 7.48 -2.60
CA ALA A 195 15.88 7.85 -4.00
C ALA A 195 17.08 8.81 -4.17
N VAL A 196 17.18 9.82 -3.29
CA VAL A 196 18.35 10.73 -3.26
C VAL A 196 19.62 10.01 -2.81
N THR A 197 19.53 9.14 -1.80
CA THR A 197 20.64 8.34 -1.28
C THR A 197 21.30 7.52 -2.38
N TYR A 198 20.51 6.84 -3.21
CA TYR A 198 21.01 6.00 -4.30
C TYR A 198 21.73 6.82 -5.38
N CYS A 199 21.20 8.01 -5.70
CA CYS A 199 21.85 8.96 -6.61
C CYS A 199 23.21 9.41 -6.06
N ILE A 200 23.27 9.80 -4.77
CA ILE A 200 24.52 10.21 -4.10
C ILE A 200 25.52 9.04 -4.04
N LYS A 201 25.05 7.83 -3.73
CA LYS A 201 25.93 6.66 -3.67
C LYS A 201 26.52 6.31 -5.04
N GLN A 202 25.72 6.38 -6.11
CA GLN A 202 26.24 6.16 -7.45
C GLN A 202 27.28 7.22 -7.83
N TYR A 203 27.05 8.49 -7.46
CA TYR A 203 28.06 9.54 -7.63
C TYR A 203 29.35 9.24 -6.88
N GLU A 204 29.27 8.79 -5.63
CA GLU A 204 30.45 8.42 -4.83
C GLU A 204 31.24 7.26 -5.45
N LEU A 205 30.56 6.24 -5.97
CA LEU A 205 31.20 5.05 -6.55
C LEU A 205 31.88 5.30 -7.90
N TYR A 206 31.26 6.12 -8.77
CA TYR A 206 31.70 6.27 -10.16
C TYR A 206 32.15 7.68 -10.53
N GLY A 207 32.09 8.65 -9.61
CA GLY A 207 32.37 10.07 -9.87
C GLY A 207 31.35 10.77 -10.78
N LYS A 208 30.28 10.07 -11.17
CA LYS A 208 29.20 10.57 -12.03
C LYS A 208 27.91 9.78 -11.78
N VAL A 209 26.78 10.41 -12.06
CA VAL A 209 25.46 9.77 -12.02
C VAL A 209 25.02 9.43 -13.46
N SER A 210 24.53 8.22 -13.68
CA SER A 210 24.01 7.80 -14.98
C SER A 210 22.68 8.47 -15.30
N ASP A 211 22.37 8.65 -16.58
CA ASP A 211 21.07 9.19 -17.01
C ASP A 211 19.90 8.32 -16.53
N SER A 212 20.09 7.00 -16.48
CA SER A 212 19.13 6.05 -15.92
C SER A 212 18.80 6.32 -14.45
N MET A 213 19.80 6.57 -13.60
CA MET A 213 19.60 6.88 -12.19
C MET A 213 18.91 8.23 -12.01
N LEU A 214 19.27 9.23 -12.82
CA LEU A 214 18.62 10.55 -12.78
C LEU A 214 17.14 10.46 -13.16
N VAL A 215 16.78 9.73 -14.22
CA VAL A 215 15.38 9.54 -14.63
C VAL A 215 14.59 8.81 -13.54
N ASN A 216 15.11 7.70 -13.02
CA ASN A 216 14.50 6.96 -11.91
C ASN A 216 14.24 7.88 -10.69
N THR A 217 15.27 8.58 -10.24
CA THR A 217 15.22 9.43 -9.05
C THR A 217 14.27 10.61 -9.25
N ALA A 218 14.32 11.28 -10.41
CA ALA A 218 13.44 12.39 -10.73
C ALA A 218 11.96 11.98 -10.72
N LEU A 219 11.62 10.85 -11.36
CA LEU A 219 10.25 10.35 -11.40
C LEU A 219 9.74 9.96 -10.01
N MET A 220 10.54 9.26 -9.21
CA MET A 220 10.20 8.93 -7.83
C MET A 220 9.96 10.20 -7.00
N LEU A 221 10.85 11.20 -7.08
CA LEU A 221 10.69 12.45 -6.33
C LEU A 221 9.47 13.25 -6.77
N VAL A 222 9.16 13.32 -8.07
CA VAL A 222 7.95 13.98 -8.57
C VAL A 222 6.71 13.26 -8.05
N TYR A 223 6.69 11.93 -8.06
CA TYR A 223 5.59 11.14 -7.54
C TYR A 223 5.37 11.37 -6.04
N ILE A 224 6.43 11.37 -5.23
CA ILE A 224 6.30 11.63 -3.78
C ILE A 224 5.91 13.07 -3.49
N THR A 225 6.41 14.02 -4.27
CA THR A 225 5.97 15.42 -4.19
C THR A 225 4.46 15.53 -4.46
N LYS A 226 3.96 14.83 -5.50
CA LYS A 226 2.53 14.74 -5.79
C LYS A 226 1.74 14.15 -4.62
N PHE A 227 2.25 13.09 -3.98
CA PHE A 227 1.63 12.52 -2.78
C PHE A 227 1.46 13.55 -1.66
N PHE A 228 2.51 14.32 -1.33
CA PHE A 228 2.42 15.31 -0.24
C PHE A 228 1.60 16.56 -0.59
N LEU A 229 1.54 16.94 -1.86
CA LEU A 229 0.57 17.95 -2.34
C LEU A 229 -0.88 17.48 -2.15
N TRP A 230 -1.11 16.18 -2.24
CA TRP A 230 -2.42 15.53 -2.17
C TRP A 230 -2.72 14.86 -0.82
N GLU A 231 -1.87 15.04 0.20
CA GLU A 231 -1.89 14.26 1.44
C GLU A 231 -3.27 14.15 2.12
N SER A 232 -4.05 15.24 2.14
CA SER A 232 -5.38 15.24 2.74
C SER A 232 -6.35 14.25 2.06
N GLY A 233 -6.12 13.96 0.78
CA GLY A 233 -6.83 12.92 0.05
C GLY A 233 -6.49 11.51 0.53
N TYR A 234 -5.23 11.28 0.87
CA TYR A 234 -4.75 9.98 1.34
C TYR A 234 -5.45 9.56 2.64
N TRP A 235 -5.74 10.49 3.54
CA TRP A 235 -6.45 10.21 4.79
C TRP A 235 -7.92 9.76 4.58
N CYS A 236 -8.47 9.96 3.39
CA CYS A 236 -9.79 9.49 3.01
C CYS A 236 -9.76 8.14 2.27
N THR A 237 -8.59 7.52 2.11
CA THR A 237 -8.42 6.22 1.46
C THR A 237 -8.67 5.07 2.43
N MET A 238 -8.74 3.84 1.91
CA MET A 238 -8.98 2.62 2.68
C MET A 238 -7.96 2.43 3.82
N ASP A 239 -6.69 2.61 3.52
CA ASP A 239 -5.55 2.40 4.42
C ASP A 239 -5.66 3.23 5.72
N ILE A 240 -6.18 4.46 5.61
CA ILE A 240 -6.34 5.35 6.76
C ILE A 240 -7.77 5.30 7.31
N ALA A 241 -8.80 5.30 6.47
CA ALA A 241 -10.17 5.44 6.94
C ALA A 241 -10.81 4.13 7.45
N HIS A 242 -10.27 2.98 7.06
CA HIS A 242 -10.93 1.68 7.26
C HIS A 242 -10.01 0.59 7.79
N ASP A 243 -8.75 0.55 7.34
CA ASP A 243 -7.81 -0.46 7.79
C ASP A 243 -7.26 -0.08 9.17
N ARG A 244 -7.30 -1.04 10.10
CA ARG A 244 -6.77 -0.88 11.45
C ARG A 244 -5.24 -0.91 11.44
N ALA A 245 -4.65 -0.33 12.47
CA ALA A 245 -3.20 -0.24 12.63
C ALA A 245 -2.64 -1.52 13.25
N GLY A 246 -2.32 -2.49 12.41
CA GLY A 246 -1.63 -3.73 12.79
C GLY A 246 -0.42 -4.00 11.93
N PHE A 247 0.09 -5.23 12.00
CA PHE A 247 1.23 -5.67 11.19
C PHE A 247 1.05 -5.35 9.71
N TYR A 248 -0.10 -5.67 9.11
CA TYR A 248 -0.32 -5.53 7.67
C TYR A 248 -0.02 -4.11 7.16
N ILE A 249 -0.59 -3.08 7.80
CA ILE A 249 -0.38 -1.68 7.40
C ILE A 249 0.96 -1.14 7.92
N CYS A 250 1.24 -1.27 9.21
CA CYS A 250 2.40 -0.62 9.80
C CYS A 250 3.72 -1.26 9.31
N TRP A 251 3.82 -2.59 9.26
CA TRP A 251 5.01 -3.25 8.72
C TRP A 251 5.16 -2.99 7.22
N GLY A 252 4.06 -2.95 6.47
CA GLY A 252 4.05 -2.57 5.06
C GLY A 252 4.68 -1.19 4.84
N CYS A 253 4.29 -0.18 5.61
CA CYS A 253 4.85 1.16 5.45
C CYS A 253 6.26 1.32 6.00
N LEU A 254 6.61 0.64 7.10
CA LEU A 254 7.92 0.76 7.75
C LEU A 254 9.02 -0.05 7.07
N VAL A 255 8.69 -1.16 6.41
CA VAL A 255 9.66 -2.10 5.84
C VAL A 255 9.46 -2.28 4.34
N TRP A 256 8.24 -2.57 3.90
CA TRP A 256 7.97 -2.93 2.51
C TRP A 256 8.09 -1.74 1.55
N VAL A 257 7.61 -0.56 1.95
CA VAL A 257 7.77 0.68 1.16
C VAL A 257 9.25 1.03 0.96
N PRO A 258 10.07 1.24 2.01
CA PRO A 258 11.48 1.60 1.82
C PRO A 258 12.28 0.54 1.07
N SER A 259 11.94 -0.75 1.17
CA SER A 259 12.67 -1.82 0.48
C SER A 259 12.23 -2.04 -0.96
N ILE A 260 10.94 -2.33 -1.19
CA ILE A 260 10.45 -2.77 -2.48
C ILE A 260 10.26 -1.61 -3.44
N TYR A 261 9.68 -0.49 -2.97
CA TYR A 261 9.29 0.63 -3.84
C TYR A 261 10.52 1.38 -4.35
N THR A 262 11.60 1.36 -3.58
CA THR A 262 12.88 1.99 -3.92
C THR A 262 13.83 1.04 -4.66
N SER A 263 13.47 -0.24 -4.77
CA SER A 263 14.35 -1.29 -5.31
C SER A 263 14.89 -1.04 -6.74
N PRO A 264 14.15 -0.38 -7.68
CA PRO A 264 14.76 -0.04 -8.97
C PRO A 264 15.97 0.89 -8.84
N GLY A 265 15.87 1.88 -7.96
CA GLY A 265 16.98 2.78 -7.64
C GLY A 265 18.13 2.05 -6.94
N MET A 266 17.81 1.17 -5.98
CA MET A 266 18.79 0.33 -5.29
C MET A 266 19.62 -0.50 -6.28
N TYR A 267 18.97 -1.13 -7.26
CA TYR A 267 19.66 -1.88 -8.32
C TYR A 267 20.55 -0.99 -9.19
N LEU A 268 20.04 0.18 -9.61
CA LEU A 268 20.78 1.10 -10.49
C LEU A 268 22.06 1.63 -9.85
N VAL A 269 22.19 1.64 -8.52
CA VAL A 269 23.44 2.06 -7.85
C VAL A 269 24.63 1.28 -8.40
N ASN A 270 24.54 -0.05 -8.46
CA ASN A 270 25.65 -0.90 -8.94
C ASN A 270 25.61 -1.18 -10.46
N HIS A 271 24.55 -0.73 -11.15
CA HIS A 271 24.31 -1.00 -12.57
C HIS A 271 24.07 0.31 -13.33
N PRO A 272 25.09 1.18 -13.48
CA PRO A 272 24.95 2.43 -14.23
C PRO A 272 24.69 2.15 -15.71
N VAL A 273 23.48 2.43 -16.17
CA VAL A 273 23.08 2.31 -17.58
C VAL A 273 23.15 3.67 -18.26
N ASN A 274 23.77 3.76 -19.44
CA ASN A 274 23.69 4.94 -20.30
C ASN A 274 22.59 4.74 -21.34
N LEU A 275 21.46 5.41 -21.18
CA LEU A 275 20.30 5.34 -22.07
C LEU A 275 20.47 6.22 -23.32
N GLY A 276 21.24 7.31 -23.20
CA GLY A 276 21.30 8.37 -24.19
C GLY A 276 20.16 9.37 -24.01
N THR A 277 20.43 10.63 -24.36
CA THR A 277 19.53 11.77 -24.10
C THR A 277 18.12 11.55 -24.64
N GLN A 278 17.99 11.00 -25.86
CA GLN A 278 16.68 10.81 -26.49
C GLN A 278 15.82 9.81 -25.73
N LEU A 279 16.38 8.65 -25.35
CA LEU A 279 15.64 7.62 -24.64
C LEU A 279 15.35 8.06 -23.20
N ALA A 280 16.33 8.66 -22.51
CA ALA A 280 16.17 9.19 -21.17
C ALA A 280 15.05 10.24 -21.09
N LEU A 281 15.03 11.20 -22.03
CA LEU A 281 13.97 12.22 -22.09
C LEU A 281 12.61 11.61 -22.43
N SER A 282 12.56 10.63 -23.33
CA SER A 282 11.31 9.94 -23.69
C SER A 282 10.69 9.23 -22.48
N ILE A 283 11.51 8.50 -21.72
CA ILE A 283 11.07 7.81 -20.49
C ILE A 283 10.62 8.83 -19.43
N LEU A 284 11.40 9.90 -19.22
CA LEU A 284 11.06 10.95 -18.27
C LEU A 284 9.72 11.61 -18.60
N ILE A 285 9.50 12.03 -19.85
CA ILE A 285 8.26 12.68 -20.28
C ILE A 285 7.07 11.72 -20.13
N ALA A 286 7.22 10.46 -20.54
CA ALA A 286 6.16 9.47 -20.43
C ALA A 286 5.81 9.17 -18.96
N GLY A 287 6.80 9.06 -18.08
CA GLY A 287 6.61 8.90 -16.64
C GLY A 287 5.92 10.10 -16.00
N LEU A 288 6.36 11.33 -16.33
CA LEU A 288 5.74 12.57 -15.84
C LEU A 288 4.28 12.68 -16.30
N LEU A 289 3.98 12.30 -17.55
CA LEU A 289 2.61 12.27 -18.07
C LEU A 289 1.75 11.27 -17.29
N CYS A 290 2.26 10.08 -16.98
CA CYS A 290 1.53 9.11 -16.16
C CYS A 290 1.25 9.65 -14.76
N ILE A 291 2.26 10.22 -14.08
CA ILE A 291 2.08 10.85 -12.76
C ILE A 291 1.03 11.97 -12.81
N TYR A 292 1.06 12.80 -13.86
CA TYR A 292 0.08 13.87 -14.07
C TYR A 292 -1.34 13.34 -14.29
N ILE A 293 -1.53 12.33 -15.15
CA ILE A 293 -2.84 11.74 -15.41
C ILE A 293 -3.41 11.11 -14.14
N ASN A 294 -2.58 10.39 -13.39
CA ASN A 294 -2.94 9.82 -12.11
C ASN A 294 -3.38 10.91 -11.10
N TYR A 295 -2.63 12.00 -10.99
CA TYR A 295 -3.04 13.18 -10.20
C TYR A 295 -4.35 13.80 -10.68
N ASP A 296 -4.55 13.98 -11.98
CA ASP A 296 -5.77 14.60 -12.50
C ASP A 296 -7.00 13.73 -12.25
N CYS A 297 -6.87 12.39 -12.27
CA CYS A 297 -7.93 11.48 -11.86
C CYS A 297 -8.38 11.75 -10.41
N ASP A 298 -7.42 11.82 -9.49
CA ASP A 298 -7.67 12.07 -8.07
C ASP A 298 -8.28 13.45 -7.84
N ARG A 299 -7.71 14.48 -8.49
CA ARG A 299 -8.19 15.87 -8.43
C ARG A 299 -9.64 15.98 -8.91
N GLN A 300 -10.00 15.34 -10.04
CA GLN A 300 -11.37 15.32 -10.54
C GLN A 300 -12.34 14.71 -9.53
N ARG A 301 -11.99 13.57 -8.92
CA ARG A 301 -12.83 12.91 -7.91
C ARG A 301 -12.99 13.77 -6.66
N GLN A 302 -11.91 14.39 -6.19
CA GLN A 302 -11.95 15.24 -5.00
C GLN A 302 -12.77 16.50 -5.22
N GLU A 303 -12.54 17.20 -6.32
CA GLU A 303 -13.25 18.43 -6.64
C GLU A 303 -14.74 18.17 -6.85
N PHE A 304 -15.08 17.06 -7.52
CA PHE A 304 -16.46 16.62 -7.67
C PHE A 304 -17.15 16.38 -6.32
N ARG A 305 -16.48 15.71 -5.37
CA ARG A 305 -17.02 15.48 -4.02
C ARG A 305 -17.12 16.77 -3.21
N ARG A 306 -16.08 17.61 -3.24
CA ARG A 306 -16.02 18.88 -2.52
C ARG A 306 -17.12 19.85 -2.95
N THR A 307 -17.44 19.89 -4.24
CA THR A 307 -18.45 20.78 -4.81
C THR A 307 -19.85 20.16 -4.86
N ASN A 308 -20.03 18.94 -4.33
CA ASN A 308 -21.28 18.17 -4.47
C ASN A 308 -21.74 18.06 -5.94
N GLY A 309 -20.78 17.87 -6.85
CA GLY A 309 -20.99 17.76 -8.28
C GLY A 309 -21.39 19.06 -8.98
N LYS A 310 -21.01 20.22 -8.41
CA LYS A 310 -21.13 21.57 -9.00
C LYS A 310 -19.76 22.09 -9.46
N CYS A 311 -19.01 21.26 -10.16
CA CYS A 311 -17.73 21.62 -10.77
C CYS A 311 -17.80 21.45 -12.29
N THR A 312 -16.71 21.76 -12.98
CA THR A 312 -16.52 21.41 -14.39
C THR A 312 -15.47 20.31 -14.51
N ILE A 313 -15.72 19.33 -15.37
CA ILE A 313 -14.79 18.25 -15.71
C ILE A 313 -14.55 18.32 -17.22
N TRP A 314 -13.28 18.55 -17.61
CA TRP A 314 -12.89 18.81 -19.00
C TRP A 314 -13.76 19.86 -19.70
N GLY A 315 -14.00 20.98 -19.01
CA GLY A 315 -14.73 22.13 -19.56
C GLY A 315 -16.26 21.96 -19.62
N LYS A 316 -16.81 20.83 -19.17
CA LYS A 316 -18.26 20.57 -19.19
C LYS A 316 -18.79 20.26 -17.79
N ALA A 317 -20.11 20.41 -17.60
CA ALA A 317 -20.76 19.95 -16.37
C ALA A 317 -20.63 18.41 -16.26
N PRO A 318 -20.28 17.85 -15.09
CA PRO A 318 -20.04 16.43 -14.92
C PRO A 318 -21.32 15.63 -15.08
N SER A 319 -21.25 14.55 -15.86
CA SER A 319 -22.22 13.46 -15.77
C SER A 319 -22.06 12.75 -14.41
N LYS A 320 -23.19 12.48 -13.75
CA LYS A 320 -23.22 11.89 -12.41
C LYS A 320 -24.44 11.00 -12.18
N ILE A 321 -24.27 9.98 -11.35
CA ILE A 321 -25.35 9.15 -10.82
C ILE A 321 -25.61 9.57 -9.37
N VAL A 322 -26.89 9.80 -9.03
CA VAL A 322 -27.33 9.98 -7.65
C VAL A 322 -27.80 8.63 -7.14
N ALA A 323 -26.97 7.98 -6.33
CA ALA A 323 -27.26 6.68 -5.77
C ALA A 323 -27.75 6.84 -4.33
N GLN A 324 -28.92 6.28 -4.01
CA GLN A 324 -29.44 6.27 -2.64
C GLN A 324 -29.00 4.97 -1.97
N TYR A 325 -28.45 5.07 -0.77
CA TYR A 325 -28.16 3.90 0.05
C TYR A 325 -28.76 4.09 1.44
N ARG A 326 -29.29 3.02 2.02
CA ARG A 326 -29.64 2.99 3.44
C ARG A 326 -28.40 2.66 4.23
N THR A 327 -28.12 3.47 5.24
CA THR A 327 -27.15 3.13 6.28
C THR A 327 -27.68 1.95 7.11
N THR A 328 -26.79 1.29 7.84
CA THR A 328 -27.17 0.24 8.82
C THR A 328 -28.13 0.76 9.89
N LYS A 329 -28.19 2.08 10.11
CA LYS A 329 -29.15 2.76 11.01
C LYS A 329 -30.49 3.09 10.35
N GLY A 330 -30.73 2.64 9.12
CA GLY A 330 -31.97 2.90 8.37
C GLY A 330 -32.06 4.27 7.71
N GLU A 331 -31.10 5.17 7.93
CA GLU A 331 -31.07 6.49 7.29
C GLU A 331 -30.79 6.35 5.79
N THR A 332 -31.64 6.95 4.94
CA THR A 332 -31.37 7.07 3.50
C THR A 332 -30.38 8.20 3.26
N LYS A 333 -29.20 7.87 2.73
CA LYS A 333 -28.18 8.84 2.31
C LYS A 333 -28.01 8.81 0.81
N ASN A 334 -27.77 9.98 0.24
CA ASN A 334 -27.45 10.13 -1.18
C ASN A 334 -25.93 10.14 -1.36
N SER A 335 -25.42 9.34 -2.29
CA SER A 335 -24.04 9.35 -2.75
C SER A 335 -23.99 9.76 -4.21
N LEU A 336 -23.09 10.67 -4.55
CA LEU A 336 -22.84 11.08 -5.92
C LEU A 336 -21.70 10.25 -6.51
N LEU A 337 -21.94 9.64 -7.68
CA LEU A 337 -20.93 8.91 -8.44
C LEU A 337 -20.62 9.69 -9.72
N LEU A 338 -19.35 9.94 -9.97
CA LEU A 338 -18.88 10.66 -11.16
C LEU A 338 -18.78 9.67 -12.34
N THR A 339 -19.41 10.00 -13.47
CA THR A 339 -19.45 9.16 -14.69
C THR A 339 -18.92 9.88 -15.93
N SER A 340 -18.08 10.91 -15.73
CA SER A 340 -17.45 11.69 -16.79
C SER A 340 -15.97 11.94 -16.48
N GLY A 341 -15.22 12.47 -17.44
CA GLY A 341 -13.76 12.57 -17.33
C GLY A 341 -13.09 11.19 -17.32
N TRP A 342 -12.01 11.03 -16.56
CA TRP A 342 -11.31 9.75 -16.43
C TRP A 342 -12.20 8.64 -15.87
N TRP A 343 -13.08 8.98 -14.92
CA TRP A 343 -14.01 8.06 -14.27
C TRP A 343 -15.14 7.59 -15.19
N GLY A 344 -15.37 8.30 -16.32
CA GLY A 344 -16.26 7.85 -17.38
C GLY A 344 -15.62 6.83 -18.34
N LEU A 345 -14.27 6.78 -18.41
CA LEU A 345 -13.55 5.82 -19.25
C LEU A 345 -13.42 4.44 -18.59
N SER A 346 -13.14 4.43 -17.28
CA SER A 346 -13.04 3.22 -16.48
C SER A 346 -13.30 3.54 -15.00
N ARG A 347 -13.91 2.60 -14.27
CA ARG A 347 -14.20 2.73 -12.83
C ARG A 347 -12.96 3.02 -11.99
N HIS A 348 -11.82 2.49 -12.42
CA HIS A 348 -10.54 2.59 -11.73
C HIS A 348 -9.42 3.08 -12.65
N PHE A 349 -9.72 4.06 -13.53
CA PHE A 349 -8.75 4.51 -14.55
C PHE A 349 -7.40 4.93 -13.96
N HIS A 350 -7.39 5.59 -12.80
CA HIS A 350 -6.18 6.02 -12.07
C HIS A 350 -5.17 4.90 -11.76
N TYR A 351 -5.56 3.63 -11.70
CA TYR A 351 -4.64 2.51 -11.48
C TYR A 351 -3.74 2.22 -12.68
N VAL A 352 -4.19 2.50 -13.90
CA VAL A 352 -3.37 2.31 -15.12
C VAL A 352 -2.14 3.25 -15.13
N PRO A 353 -2.29 4.59 -15.02
CA PRO A 353 -1.15 5.48 -14.97
C PRO A 353 -0.32 5.31 -13.69
N GLU A 354 -0.87 4.76 -12.61
CA GLU A 354 -0.10 4.37 -11.42
C GLU A 354 0.91 3.26 -11.74
N ILE A 355 0.45 2.18 -12.38
CA ILE A 355 1.31 1.06 -12.80
C ILE A 355 2.31 1.51 -13.87
N LEU A 356 1.88 2.35 -14.81
CA LEU A 356 2.76 2.87 -15.85
C LEU A 356 3.82 3.83 -15.28
N ALA A 357 3.48 4.67 -14.31
CA ALA A 357 4.46 5.50 -13.62
C ALA A 357 5.51 4.61 -12.93
N ALA A 358 5.06 3.55 -12.23
CA ALA A 358 5.92 2.54 -11.66
C ALA A 358 6.85 1.87 -12.66
N PHE A 359 6.32 1.54 -13.84
CA PHE A 359 7.11 1.02 -14.94
C PHE A 359 8.14 2.05 -15.43
N PHE A 360 7.77 3.32 -15.62
CA PHE A 360 8.67 4.32 -16.19
C PHE A 360 9.82 4.75 -15.27
N TRP A 361 9.69 4.68 -13.95
CA TRP A 361 10.86 4.82 -13.08
C TRP A 361 11.68 3.53 -12.95
N THR A 362 11.14 2.38 -13.35
CA THR A 362 11.85 1.09 -13.29
C THR A 362 12.59 0.75 -14.60
N VAL A 363 12.02 1.08 -15.75
CA VAL A 363 12.57 0.79 -17.08
C VAL A 363 13.97 1.36 -17.37
N PRO A 364 14.47 2.42 -16.68
CA PRO A 364 15.87 2.81 -16.78
C PRO A 364 16.87 1.70 -16.43
N ALA A 365 16.45 0.68 -15.67
CA ALA A 365 17.25 -0.53 -15.38
C ALA A 365 17.39 -1.48 -16.58
N LEU A 366 16.69 -1.22 -17.69
CA LEU A 366 16.57 -2.10 -18.87
C LEU A 366 16.11 -3.50 -18.47
N PHE A 367 16.44 -4.53 -19.25
CA PHE A 367 15.85 -5.87 -19.11
C PHE A 367 16.87 -6.98 -18.82
N ASN A 368 18.08 -6.62 -18.35
CA ASN A 368 19.11 -7.60 -18.03
C ASN A 368 18.69 -8.50 -16.85
N HIS A 369 18.05 -7.91 -15.84
CA HIS A 369 17.54 -8.61 -14.68
C HIS A 369 16.08 -8.27 -14.42
N PHE A 370 15.31 -9.30 -14.06
CA PHE A 370 13.87 -9.15 -13.80
C PHE A 370 13.57 -8.45 -12.47
N LEU A 371 14.47 -8.60 -11.49
CA LEU A 371 14.18 -8.25 -10.10
C LEU A 371 13.76 -6.77 -9.87
N PRO A 372 14.31 -5.76 -10.58
CA PRO A 372 13.82 -4.38 -10.50
C PRO A 372 12.32 -4.24 -10.82
N TYR A 373 11.78 -5.08 -11.72
CA TYR A 373 10.36 -5.08 -12.10
C TYR A 373 9.45 -5.78 -11.09
N PHE A 374 10.01 -6.38 -10.03
CA PHE A 374 9.20 -6.98 -8.99
C PHE A 374 8.21 -5.96 -8.39
N TYR A 375 8.63 -4.71 -8.19
CA TYR A 375 7.75 -3.65 -7.72
C TYR A 375 6.55 -3.41 -8.64
N VAL A 376 6.77 -3.36 -9.96
CA VAL A 376 5.70 -3.16 -10.96
C VAL A 376 4.71 -4.32 -10.93
N VAL A 377 5.20 -5.56 -10.85
CA VAL A 377 4.37 -6.77 -10.76
C VAL A 377 3.57 -6.79 -9.45
N PHE A 378 4.23 -6.53 -8.33
CA PHE A 378 3.60 -6.45 -7.02
C PHE A 378 2.50 -5.38 -7.00
N LEU A 379 2.79 -4.16 -7.46
CA LEU A 379 1.83 -3.06 -7.51
C LEU A 379 0.63 -3.40 -8.39
N THR A 380 0.87 -4.05 -9.52
CA THR A 380 -0.22 -4.54 -10.40
C THR A 380 -1.15 -5.46 -9.62
N ILE A 381 -0.62 -6.51 -8.98
CA ILE A 381 -1.42 -7.45 -8.18
C ILE A 381 -2.20 -6.72 -7.08
N LEU A 382 -1.54 -5.82 -6.35
CA LEU A 382 -2.14 -5.03 -5.28
C LEU A 382 -3.32 -4.18 -5.79
N LEU A 383 -3.18 -3.51 -6.93
CA LEU A 383 -4.23 -2.66 -7.48
C LEU A 383 -5.39 -3.46 -8.07
N PHE A 384 -5.14 -4.65 -8.62
CA PHE A 384 -6.21 -5.57 -9.03
C PHE A 384 -7.04 -6.05 -7.84
N ASP A 385 -6.37 -6.47 -6.75
CA ASP A 385 -7.04 -6.85 -5.51
C ASP A 385 -7.82 -5.67 -4.92
N ARG A 386 -7.22 -4.48 -4.90
CA ARG A 386 -7.87 -3.25 -4.42
C ARG A 386 -9.10 -2.89 -5.25
N ALA A 387 -9.01 -2.98 -6.58
CA ALA A 387 -10.16 -2.74 -7.46
C ALA A 387 -11.32 -3.68 -7.15
N LYS A 388 -11.03 -4.97 -6.91
CA LYS A 388 -12.03 -5.96 -6.53
C LYS A 388 -12.69 -5.61 -5.19
N ARG A 389 -11.89 -5.31 -4.15
CA ARG A 389 -12.42 -4.93 -2.82
C ARG A 389 -13.27 -3.66 -2.89
N ASP A 390 -12.85 -2.67 -3.67
CA ASP A 390 -13.63 -1.45 -3.89
C ASP A 390 -14.96 -1.73 -4.61
N ASP A 391 -14.96 -2.60 -5.62
CA ASP A 391 -16.16 -3.00 -6.36
C ASP A 391 -17.14 -3.78 -5.46
N ASP A 392 -16.64 -4.77 -4.70
CA ASP A 392 -17.44 -5.56 -3.74
C ASP A 392 -18.03 -4.68 -2.62
N ARG A 393 -17.32 -3.63 -2.22
CA ARG A 393 -17.82 -2.65 -1.25
C ARG A 393 -18.84 -1.69 -1.85
N CYS A 394 -18.69 -1.32 -3.11
CA CYS A 394 -19.66 -0.47 -3.78
C CYS A 394 -20.96 -1.22 -4.06
N SER A 395 -20.90 -2.52 -4.36
CA SER A 395 -22.08 -3.36 -4.59
C SER A 395 -22.84 -3.70 -3.30
N SER A 396 -22.14 -3.94 -2.19
CA SER A 396 -22.77 -4.24 -0.88
C SER A 396 -23.51 -3.06 -0.27
N LYS A 397 -23.22 -1.82 -0.69
CA LYS A 397 -24.12 -0.70 -0.46
C LYS A 397 -25.32 -0.94 -1.36
N ASN A 398 -26.50 -1.23 -0.79
CA ASN A 398 -27.78 -1.37 -1.51
C ASN A 398 -28.15 -0.05 -2.22
N LEU A 399 -27.43 0.26 -3.31
CA LEU A 399 -27.53 1.50 -4.07
C LEU A 399 -28.71 1.36 -5.04
N THR A 400 -29.87 1.89 -4.66
CA THR A 400 -30.99 2.06 -5.60
C THR A 400 -30.76 3.36 -6.38
N SER A 401 -30.52 3.27 -7.69
CA SER A 401 -30.46 4.42 -8.57
C SER A 401 -31.85 4.74 -9.12
N ASN A 402 -32.37 5.93 -8.83
CA ASN A 402 -33.55 6.46 -9.51
C ASN A 402 -33.16 6.99 -10.89
N SER A 403 -33.00 6.12 -11.87
CA SER A 403 -32.97 6.50 -13.29
C SER A 403 -33.11 5.27 -14.18
N SER A 404 -34.05 5.35 -15.11
CA SER A 404 -34.45 4.42 -16.18
C SER A 404 -33.31 4.04 -17.14
N ILE A 405 -32.28 3.37 -16.63
CA ILE A 405 -31.15 2.83 -17.41
C ILE A 405 -30.81 1.42 -16.88
N SER A 406 -31.78 0.51 -16.88
CA SER A 406 -31.49 -0.92 -16.64
C SER A 406 -31.22 -1.71 -17.93
N SER A 407 -31.27 -1.09 -19.11
CA SER A 407 -31.12 -1.79 -20.40
C SER A 407 -29.79 -1.54 -21.13
N GLY A 408 -28.93 -0.63 -20.64
CA GLY A 408 -27.71 -0.22 -21.36
C GLY A 408 -26.37 -0.75 -20.79
N MET A 409 -26.30 -1.07 -19.49
CA MET A 409 -25.03 -1.41 -18.83
C MET A 409 -24.69 -2.91 -18.85
N GLU A 410 -25.66 -3.79 -19.09
CA GLU A 410 -25.42 -5.24 -19.22
C GLU A 410 -24.69 -5.60 -20.53
N ASN A 411 -24.86 -4.80 -21.59
CA ASN A 411 -24.28 -5.10 -22.91
C ASN A 411 -22.87 -4.52 -23.13
N ILE A 412 -22.42 -3.57 -22.32
CA ILE A 412 -21.05 -3.01 -22.44
C ILE A 412 -20.04 -3.86 -21.66
N GLY A 413 -20.46 -4.54 -20.58
CA GLY A 413 -19.61 -5.43 -19.78
C GLY A 413 -19.20 -6.75 -20.44
N ARG A 414 -19.87 -7.17 -21.53
CA ARG A 414 -19.53 -8.41 -22.27
C ARG A 414 -18.65 -8.20 -23.51
N CYS A 415 -18.48 -6.98 -24.00
CA CYS A 415 -17.88 -6.75 -25.32
C CYS A 415 -16.40 -6.32 -25.35
N THR A 416 -15.69 -6.24 -24.22
CA THR A 416 -14.29 -5.73 -24.22
C THR A 416 -13.24 -6.71 -23.68
N VAL A 417 -13.62 -7.92 -23.26
CA VAL A 417 -12.65 -8.86 -22.62
C VAL A 417 -12.16 -9.98 -23.57
N THR A 418 -12.76 -10.17 -24.75
CA THR A 418 -12.48 -11.39 -25.56
C THR A 418 -11.78 -11.16 -26.90
N LYS A 419 -11.30 -9.95 -27.23
CA LYS A 419 -10.71 -9.69 -28.57
C LYS A 419 -9.35 -8.98 -28.64
N SER A 420 -8.67 -8.70 -27.53
CA SER A 420 -7.38 -7.97 -27.57
C SER A 420 -6.14 -8.76 -27.14
N LEU A 421 -6.21 -10.09 -26.96
CA LEU A 421 -5.09 -10.90 -26.44
C LEU A 421 -4.62 -12.05 -27.35
N THR A 422 -4.98 -12.05 -28.64
CA THR A 422 -4.60 -13.12 -29.59
C THR A 422 -3.69 -12.67 -30.73
N GLY A 423 -2.89 -11.63 -30.53
CA GLY A 423 -2.01 -11.13 -31.59
C GLY A 423 -0.81 -10.37 -31.05
N LEU A 424 0.05 -11.03 -30.26
CA LEU A 424 1.44 -10.61 -30.00
C LEU A 424 2.16 -11.62 -29.07
N TYR A 425 2.18 -12.92 -29.38
CA TYR A 425 3.14 -13.86 -28.80
C TYR A 425 3.25 -15.09 -29.71
N LEU A 426 4.04 -14.98 -30.78
CA LEU A 426 4.65 -16.10 -31.47
C LEU A 426 6.10 -15.71 -31.73
N GLY A 427 7.00 -16.18 -30.85
CA GLY A 427 8.44 -15.96 -30.96
C GLY A 427 9.18 -16.44 -29.72
N SER A 428 9.81 -17.62 -29.86
CA SER A 428 10.81 -18.25 -28.97
C SER A 428 10.44 -18.54 -27.51
N THR A 429 9.74 -19.65 -27.30
CA THR A 429 9.79 -20.44 -26.06
C THR A 429 10.93 -21.45 -26.14
N GLU A 430 12.00 -21.26 -25.38
CA GLU A 430 12.82 -22.35 -24.84
C GLU A 430 13.58 -21.83 -23.60
N SER A 431 13.52 -22.58 -22.49
CA SER A 431 14.07 -22.29 -21.16
C SER A 431 13.32 -21.30 -20.23
N PHE A 432 12.11 -21.68 -19.79
CA PHE A 432 11.45 -21.10 -18.61
C PHE A 432 10.83 -22.21 -17.74
N GLY A 433 11.67 -23.01 -17.08
CA GLY A 433 11.22 -24.14 -16.26
C GLY A 433 11.20 -23.92 -14.74
N ASN A 434 12.10 -23.11 -14.18
CA ASN A 434 12.45 -23.26 -12.75
C ASN A 434 12.22 -22.04 -11.83
N SER A 435 11.78 -20.89 -12.34
CA SER A 435 11.55 -19.67 -11.52
C SER A 435 10.09 -19.45 -11.10
N VAL A 436 9.15 -20.26 -11.62
CA VAL A 436 7.70 -20.10 -11.40
C VAL A 436 7.23 -20.76 -10.08
N GLY A 437 8.02 -21.67 -9.52
CA GLY A 437 7.66 -22.46 -8.33
C GLY A 437 7.41 -21.61 -7.08
N CYS A 438 8.29 -20.63 -6.81
CA CYS A 438 8.18 -19.75 -5.65
C CYS A 438 6.99 -18.77 -5.79
N MET A 439 6.72 -18.29 -7.00
CA MET A 439 5.60 -17.38 -7.32
C MET A 439 4.23 -18.07 -7.20
N SER A 440 4.13 -19.36 -7.52
CA SER A 440 2.89 -20.14 -7.39
C SER A 440 2.40 -20.29 -5.93
N LEU A 441 3.34 -20.30 -4.97
CA LEU A 441 3.06 -20.32 -3.54
C LEU A 441 2.50 -18.98 -3.05
N PHE A 442 3.00 -17.85 -3.56
CA PHE A 442 2.47 -16.52 -3.24
C PHE A 442 1.05 -16.30 -3.80
N THR A 443 0.78 -16.73 -5.04
CA THR A 443 -0.56 -16.61 -5.64
C THR A 443 -1.59 -17.53 -4.98
N ARG A 444 -1.18 -18.71 -4.49
CA ARG A 444 -2.05 -19.63 -3.75
C ARG A 444 -2.30 -19.19 -2.31
N ALA A 445 -1.29 -18.64 -1.62
CA ALA A 445 -1.46 -18.10 -0.28
C ALA A 445 -2.40 -16.89 -0.26
N ALA A 446 -2.27 -15.98 -1.24
CA ALA A 446 -3.19 -14.85 -1.41
C ALA A 446 -4.64 -15.27 -1.73
N ARG A 447 -4.82 -16.40 -2.43
CA ARG A 447 -6.15 -16.92 -2.82
C ARG A 447 -6.82 -17.74 -1.70
N ALA A 448 -6.06 -18.39 -0.81
CA ALA A 448 -6.59 -19.20 0.28
C ALA A 448 -7.03 -18.37 1.50
N ASP A 449 -6.48 -17.18 1.70
CA ASP A 449 -6.90 -16.24 2.77
C ASP A 449 -8.28 -15.59 2.55
N MET A 450 -8.90 -15.79 1.38
CA MET A 450 -10.13 -15.12 0.97
C MET A 450 -11.43 -15.86 1.38
N SER A 451 -11.37 -17.02 2.05
CA SER A 451 -12.59 -17.76 2.44
C SER A 451 -13.14 -17.45 3.83
N ASP A 452 -12.35 -16.85 4.73
CA ASP A 452 -12.75 -16.73 6.13
C ASP A 452 -13.30 -15.32 6.41
N SER A 453 -14.55 -15.13 5.99
CA SER A 453 -15.36 -13.96 6.33
C SER A 453 -15.79 -14.03 7.80
N VAL A 454 -15.21 -13.16 8.63
CA VAL A 454 -15.67 -12.94 10.00
C VAL A 454 -16.95 -12.10 9.95
N ASN A 455 -18.05 -12.69 10.40
CA ASN A 455 -19.33 -12.01 10.64
C ASN A 455 -19.16 -10.97 11.75
N TRP A 456 -19.25 -9.69 11.40
CA TRP A 456 -19.32 -8.60 12.39
C TRP A 456 -20.78 -8.43 12.84
N HIS A 457 -21.08 -8.83 14.07
CA HIS A 457 -22.32 -8.50 14.77
C HIS A 457 -22.18 -7.11 15.42
N ASP A 458 -22.97 -6.13 14.97
CA ASP A 458 -23.04 -4.78 15.56
C ASP A 458 -24.22 -4.67 16.54
N ASN A 459 -23.92 -4.38 17.81
CA ASN A 459 -24.89 -4.00 18.85
C ASN A 459 -24.78 -2.48 19.13
N SER A 460 -25.91 -1.77 18.98
CA SER A 460 -26.48 -0.62 19.76
C SER A 460 -25.54 0.51 20.29
N CYS A 461 -25.91 1.78 20.54
CA CYS A 461 -27.16 2.57 20.58
C CYS A 461 -26.83 4.10 20.70
N THR A 462 -27.68 4.96 20.11
CA THR A 462 -28.29 6.26 20.57
C THR A 462 -27.58 7.35 21.41
N GLU A 463 -27.81 8.63 21.04
CA GLU A 463 -28.16 9.78 21.95
C GLU A 463 -29.18 10.71 21.24
N ILE A 464 -30.42 10.90 21.73
CA ILE A 464 -31.00 11.81 22.76
C ILE A 464 -31.44 13.20 22.24
N GLY A 465 -32.77 13.39 22.26
CA GLY A 465 -33.48 14.66 22.43
C GLY A 465 -34.83 14.38 23.13
N TRP A 466 -35.08 14.98 24.29
CA TRP A 466 -36.30 14.85 25.13
C TRP A 466 -37.48 15.69 24.56
N PRO A 467 -38.79 15.45 24.89
CA PRO A 467 -39.31 15.28 26.27
C PRO A 467 -40.48 14.29 26.54
N ARG A 468 -40.57 13.90 27.84
CA ARG A 468 -41.70 13.42 28.69
C ARG A 468 -42.57 12.21 28.27
N GLY A 469 -42.60 11.18 29.14
CA GLY A 469 -43.71 10.22 29.25
C GLY A 469 -43.38 8.85 29.87
N SER A 470 -43.61 8.71 31.19
CA SER A 470 -43.87 7.52 32.03
C SER A 470 -43.60 6.06 31.60
N SER A 471 -43.01 5.33 32.58
CA SER A 471 -43.27 3.95 33.09
C SER A 471 -42.58 2.68 32.52
N LYS A 472 -41.59 2.21 33.32
CA LYS A 472 -41.25 0.85 33.85
C LYS A 472 -40.85 -0.34 32.91
N PRO A 473 -40.01 -1.29 33.43
CA PRO A 473 -39.15 -2.20 32.64
C PRO A 473 -39.60 -3.68 32.67
N VAL A 474 -39.04 -4.51 31.78
CA VAL A 474 -39.11 -5.99 31.86
C VAL A 474 -37.75 -6.61 31.48
N ASP A 475 -37.25 -7.47 32.37
CA ASP A 475 -36.12 -8.39 32.27
C ASP A 475 -36.39 -9.57 31.33
N VAL A 476 -35.39 -10.08 30.60
CA VAL A 476 -35.23 -11.54 30.31
C VAL A 476 -33.74 -11.89 30.08
N ALA A 477 -33.29 -12.93 30.79
CA ALA A 477 -31.98 -13.59 30.76
C ALA A 477 -31.97 -14.85 29.84
N LEU A 478 -30.84 -15.60 29.87
CA LEU A 478 -30.62 -17.02 29.46
C LEU A 478 -30.19 -17.27 28.01
N GLU A 479 -29.27 -18.20 27.64
CA GLU A 479 -28.42 -19.18 28.35
C GLU A 479 -27.35 -19.73 27.36
N PHE A 480 -26.24 -20.25 27.90
CA PHE A 480 -25.10 -20.89 27.22
C PHE A 480 -25.25 -22.43 27.19
N ARG A 481 -24.79 -23.14 26.13
CA ARG A 481 -24.29 -24.56 26.11
C ARG A 481 -23.48 -24.79 24.80
N GLY A 482 -22.18 -25.13 24.80
CA GLY A 482 -21.57 -26.49 24.85
C GLY A 482 -21.60 -27.18 23.45
N THR A 483 -20.60 -27.86 22.84
CA THR A 483 -19.43 -28.64 23.33
C THR A 483 -18.55 -29.08 22.12
N PHE A 484 -17.28 -29.45 22.40
CA PHE A 484 -16.18 -30.02 21.58
C PHE A 484 -16.45 -31.31 20.77
N TRP A 485 -15.62 -31.61 19.74
CA TRP A 485 -14.91 -32.90 19.52
C TRP A 485 -13.79 -32.82 18.43
N LEU A 486 -12.72 -33.62 18.62
CA LEU A 486 -11.44 -33.74 17.87
C LEU A 486 -11.40 -35.06 17.05
N ALA A 487 -10.67 -35.16 15.92
CA ALA A 487 -9.79 -36.31 15.58
C ALA A 487 -9.05 -36.21 14.22
N HIS A 488 -7.85 -36.80 14.21
CA HIS A 488 -6.75 -36.91 13.22
C HIS A 488 -6.98 -37.74 11.92
N HIS A 489 -6.25 -37.44 10.82
CA HIS A 489 -5.14 -38.22 10.20
C HIS A 489 -4.86 -37.90 8.70
N HIS A 490 -3.58 -37.87 8.30
CA HIS A 490 -2.97 -37.82 6.94
C HIS A 490 -2.74 -39.27 6.36
N PRO A 491 -2.18 -39.55 5.13
CA PRO A 491 -1.58 -38.71 4.05
C PRO A 491 -1.88 -39.11 2.55
N CYS A 492 -1.34 -38.30 1.61
CA CYS A 492 -0.73 -38.65 0.28
C CYS A 492 -1.50 -38.69 -1.08
N ILE A 493 -0.91 -37.96 -2.06
CA ILE A 493 -0.78 -38.18 -3.54
C ILE A 493 -1.85 -37.57 -4.51
N TYR A 494 -1.35 -36.77 -5.46
CA TYR A 494 -1.98 -36.05 -6.61
C TYR A 494 -2.30 -36.99 -7.80
N PRO A 495 -3.24 -36.68 -8.75
CA PRO A 495 -2.97 -35.72 -9.84
C PRO A 495 -4.15 -34.85 -10.36
N LEU A 496 -3.76 -33.82 -11.14
CA LEU A 496 -4.57 -32.86 -11.90
C LEU A 496 -5.69 -33.50 -12.75
N SER A 497 -6.91 -32.96 -12.64
CA SER A 497 -7.77 -32.56 -13.78
C SER A 497 -9.18 -32.18 -13.27
N TYR A 498 -9.87 -31.30 -14.01
CA TYR A 498 -11.28 -30.90 -13.87
C TYR A 498 -11.69 -29.98 -12.71
N LEU A 499 -12.11 -28.75 -13.04
CA LEU A 499 -13.48 -28.26 -12.77
C LEU A 499 -13.69 -26.84 -13.34
N MET A 500 -14.03 -26.79 -14.64
CA MET A 500 -15.04 -25.85 -15.11
C MET A 500 -16.39 -26.37 -14.61
N LYS A 501 -17.10 -25.60 -13.77
CA LYS A 501 -18.56 -25.70 -13.64
C LYS A 501 -19.14 -24.37 -13.19
N THR A 502 -19.66 -23.70 -14.21
CA THR A 502 -20.77 -22.75 -14.22
C THR A 502 -21.80 -23.03 -13.12
N TYR A 503 -22.17 -22.02 -12.34
CA TYR A 503 -23.46 -21.99 -11.65
C TYR A 503 -24.17 -20.67 -11.94
N VAL A 504 -25.30 -20.84 -12.62
CA VAL A 504 -26.39 -19.89 -12.88
C VAL A 504 -27.52 -20.25 -11.91
N THR A 505 -28.43 -19.30 -11.68
CA THR A 505 -29.69 -19.32 -10.87
C THR A 505 -29.48 -18.83 -9.43
N CYS A 506 -30.20 -17.82 -8.91
CA CYS A 506 -31.32 -16.98 -9.39
C CYS A 506 -31.11 -15.56 -8.86
#